data_AF-A0A323UMD7-F1
#
_entry.id   AF-A0A323UMD7-F1
#
_cell.length_a   1.000
_cell.length_b   1.000
_cell.length_c   1.000
_cell.angle_alpha   90.00
_cell.angle_beta   90.00
_cell.angle_gamma   90.00
#
_symmetry.space_group_name_H-M   'P 1'
#
loop_
_entity.id
_entity.type
_entity.pdbx_description
1 polymer ?
#
loop_
_entity_poly.entity_id
_entity_poly.type
_entity_poly.pdbx_seq_one_letter_code
_entity_poly.pdbx_strand_id
1 'polypeptide(L)'
;MHGIAESLYRWFRTQGLAADDAFLESARSVTAAISKKISQGGVLAVYESLDAQGRKLFEKAYVASYRPAADLLHEIYHEVESGNEVRSVIGAARRLDRFPMHEIAGTEMWQVARHPKTNREAAINPVTAGVYVATMMAQADLLREKGHPYSEIVNESIIEAVDSLNPYMDYRDVAYMVDNCSTTARLGARKWAPRFDYAVTQTVLPTLEASADPALFRQFLDSDLHQALSVCLALRPPVEIAVLGGVSGAGMGGAR
;
A
#
# COMPACT_ATOMS: atom_id res chain seq x y z
N MET A 1 2.49 -0.15 1.72
CA MET A 1 2.08 -1.05 0.61
C MET A 1 3.20 -1.98 0.13
N HIS A 2 4.38 -1.52 -0.30
CA HIS A 2 5.48 -2.39 -0.78
C HIS A 2 5.81 -3.57 0.17
N GLY A 3 6.10 -3.30 1.45
CA GLY A 3 6.39 -4.37 2.41
C GLY A 3 5.21 -5.31 2.70
N ILE A 4 3.98 -4.80 2.64
CA ILE A 4 2.75 -5.61 2.79
C ILE A 4 2.62 -6.56 1.59
N ALA A 5 2.85 -6.10 0.37
CA ALA A 5 2.77 -6.93 -0.84
C ALA A 5 3.84 -8.04 -0.83
N GLU A 6 5.09 -7.69 -0.52
CA GLU A 6 6.21 -8.63 -0.41
C GLU A 6 5.99 -9.72 0.65
N SER A 7 5.51 -9.32 1.85
CA SER A 7 5.23 -10.27 2.93
C SER A 7 4.06 -11.20 2.61
N LEU A 8 2.96 -10.68 2.08
CA LEU A 8 1.81 -11.47 1.67
C LEU A 8 2.13 -12.42 0.51
N TYR A 9 2.88 -11.96 -0.48
CA TYR A 9 3.34 -12.82 -1.58
C TYR A 9 4.09 -14.03 -1.03
N ARG A 10 5.13 -13.79 -0.21
CA ARG A 10 5.90 -14.90 0.39
C ARG A 10 5.01 -15.81 1.21
N TRP A 11 4.10 -15.26 2.00
CA TRP A 11 3.16 -16.06 2.78
C TRP A 11 2.29 -16.95 1.88
N PHE A 12 1.67 -16.42 0.83
CA PHE A 12 0.90 -17.22 -0.12
C PHE A 12 1.72 -18.33 -0.78
N ARG A 13 3.00 -18.06 -1.11
CA ARG A 13 3.92 -19.11 -1.60
C ARG A 13 4.10 -20.23 -0.57
N THR A 14 4.22 -19.89 0.72
CA THR A 14 4.29 -20.92 1.80
C THR A 14 2.98 -21.70 1.96
N GLN A 15 1.84 -21.11 1.59
CA GLN A 15 0.53 -21.78 1.57
C GLN A 15 0.34 -22.66 0.31
N GLY A 16 1.35 -22.78 -0.54
CA GLY A 16 1.34 -23.63 -1.72
C GLY A 16 0.80 -22.98 -3.00
N LEU A 17 0.50 -21.68 -3.00
CA LEU A 17 0.10 -20.98 -4.21
C LEU A 17 1.27 -20.92 -5.20
N ALA A 18 0.97 -21.11 -6.49
CA ALA A 18 1.93 -20.87 -7.55
C ALA A 18 2.37 -19.39 -7.57
N ALA A 19 3.55 -19.10 -8.12
CA ALA A 19 4.12 -17.76 -8.09
C ALA A 19 3.19 -16.71 -8.72
N ASP A 20 2.66 -17.01 -9.91
CA ASP A 20 1.75 -16.10 -10.61
C ASP A 20 0.47 -15.84 -9.79
N ASP A 21 -0.12 -16.87 -9.17
CA ASP A 21 -1.33 -16.72 -8.33
C ASP A 21 -1.02 -15.96 -7.04
N ALA A 22 0.10 -16.24 -6.37
CA ALA A 22 0.52 -15.51 -5.18
C ALA A 22 0.72 -14.02 -5.45
N PHE A 23 1.21 -13.64 -6.64
CA PHE A 23 1.29 -12.24 -7.07
C PHE A 23 -0.10 -11.62 -7.27
N LEU A 24 -1.04 -12.37 -7.88
CA LEU A 24 -2.42 -11.92 -8.05
C LEU A 24 -3.15 -11.70 -6.73
N GLU A 25 -2.97 -12.59 -5.76
CA GLU A 25 -3.61 -12.52 -4.45
C GLU A 25 -2.98 -11.46 -3.52
N SER A 26 -1.76 -10.98 -3.82
CA SER A 26 -1.03 -9.99 -3.03
C SER A 26 -0.99 -8.62 -3.71
N ALA A 27 0.10 -8.30 -4.42
CA ALA A 27 0.34 -6.99 -5.01
C ALA A 27 -0.79 -6.58 -5.98
N ARG A 28 -1.17 -7.45 -6.92
CA ARG A 28 -2.17 -7.09 -7.95
C ARG A 28 -3.60 -7.05 -7.40
N SER A 29 -3.90 -7.79 -6.34
CA SER A 29 -5.17 -7.65 -5.62
C SER A 29 -5.31 -6.23 -5.06
N VAL A 30 -4.24 -5.68 -4.47
CA VAL A 30 -4.19 -4.30 -3.96
C VAL A 30 -4.30 -3.30 -5.09
N THR A 31 -3.41 -3.39 -6.08
CA THR A 31 -3.26 -2.34 -7.10
C THR A 31 -4.40 -2.30 -8.11
N ALA A 32 -5.08 -3.43 -8.35
CA ALA A 32 -6.24 -3.51 -9.23
C ALA A 32 -7.55 -3.52 -8.43
N ALA A 33 -8.02 -4.70 -7.99
CA ALA A 33 -9.40 -4.88 -7.54
C ALA A 33 -9.75 -4.07 -6.28
N ILE A 34 -8.85 -4.07 -5.28
CA ILE A 34 -9.06 -3.32 -4.03
C ILE A 34 -9.02 -1.83 -4.31
N SER A 35 -8.01 -1.32 -5.01
CA SER A 35 -7.89 0.10 -5.36
C SER A 35 -9.10 0.59 -6.14
N LYS A 36 -9.52 -0.15 -7.16
CA LYS A 36 -10.72 0.17 -7.95
C LYS A 36 -11.97 0.22 -7.07
N LYS A 37 -12.14 -0.74 -6.15
CA LYS A 37 -13.29 -0.77 -5.25
C LYS A 37 -13.31 0.43 -4.30
N ILE A 38 -12.17 0.79 -3.71
CA ILE A 38 -12.03 1.96 -2.84
C ILE A 38 -12.30 3.25 -3.62
N SER A 39 -11.70 3.37 -4.81
CA SER A 39 -11.89 4.51 -5.71
C SER A 39 -13.37 4.70 -6.08
N GLN A 40 -14.13 3.62 -6.31
CA GLN A 40 -15.54 3.71 -6.73
C GLN A 40 -16.54 3.83 -5.59
N GLY A 41 -16.29 3.19 -4.44
CA GLY A 41 -17.27 3.04 -3.37
C GLY A 41 -16.76 3.37 -1.97
N GLY A 42 -15.53 3.84 -1.83
CA GLY A 42 -14.88 4.07 -0.55
C GLY A 42 -14.36 2.79 0.10
N VAL A 43 -13.70 2.96 1.26
CA VAL A 43 -13.01 1.87 1.95
C VAL A 43 -13.98 0.78 2.43
N LEU A 44 -15.13 1.16 2.99
CA LEU A 44 -16.14 0.23 3.49
C LEU A 44 -16.69 -0.70 2.38
N ALA A 45 -16.79 -0.21 1.14
CA ALA A 45 -17.30 -1.00 0.02
C ALA A 45 -16.44 -2.24 -0.31
N VAL A 46 -15.16 -2.24 0.07
CA VAL A 46 -14.30 -3.43 -0.05
C VAL A 46 -14.87 -4.56 0.81
N TYR A 47 -15.08 -4.30 2.10
CA TYR A 47 -15.64 -5.27 3.04
C TYR A 47 -17.07 -5.69 2.66
N GLU A 48 -17.91 -4.74 2.27
CA GLU A 48 -19.31 -5.02 1.92
C GLU A 48 -19.44 -5.86 0.64
N SER A 49 -18.47 -5.77 -0.27
CA SER A 49 -18.47 -6.57 -1.51
C SER A 49 -18.08 -8.04 -1.31
N LEU A 50 -17.54 -8.40 -0.14
CA LEU A 50 -17.15 -9.78 0.18
C LEU A 50 -18.35 -10.63 0.62
N ASP A 51 -18.27 -11.92 0.34
CA ASP A 51 -19.20 -12.92 0.86
C ASP A 51 -19.01 -13.18 2.37
N ALA A 52 -19.83 -14.05 2.96
CA ALA A 52 -19.79 -14.32 4.40
C ALA A 52 -18.44 -14.91 4.88
N GLN A 53 -17.74 -15.67 4.05
CA GLN A 53 -16.44 -16.24 4.41
C GLN A 53 -15.33 -15.20 4.24
N GLY A 54 -15.36 -14.45 3.15
CA GLY A 54 -14.46 -13.34 2.88
C GLY A 54 -14.54 -12.25 3.96
N ARG A 55 -15.75 -11.88 4.39
CA ARG A 55 -15.92 -10.90 5.49
C ARG A 55 -15.25 -11.35 6.79
N LYS A 56 -15.35 -12.64 7.15
CA LYS A 56 -14.66 -13.20 8.32
C LYS A 56 -13.14 -13.16 8.18
N LEU A 57 -12.62 -13.47 7.01
CA LEU A 57 -11.18 -13.41 6.72
C LEU A 57 -10.66 -11.97 6.73
N PHE A 58 -11.42 -11.03 6.15
CA PHE A 58 -11.13 -9.61 6.18
C PHE A 58 -11.07 -9.08 7.61
N GLU A 59 -12.09 -9.38 8.42
CA GLU A 59 -12.16 -8.94 9.83
C GLU A 59 -10.96 -9.45 10.64
N LYS A 60 -10.64 -10.75 10.53
CA LYS A 60 -9.46 -11.35 11.17
C LYS A 60 -8.17 -10.64 10.76
N ALA A 61 -7.96 -10.46 9.46
CA ALA A 61 -6.77 -9.81 8.94
C ALA A 61 -6.70 -8.34 9.35
N TYR A 62 -7.83 -7.63 9.36
CA TYR A 62 -7.92 -6.24 9.78
C TYR A 62 -7.50 -6.08 11.24
N VAL A 63 -8.12 -6.85 12.13
CA VAL A 63 -7.86 -6.81 13.57
C VAL A 63 -6.41 -7.16 13.89
N ALA A 64 -5.87 -8.20 13.25
CA ALA A 64 -4.48 -8.60 13.44
C ALA A 64 -3.48 -7.54 12.96
N SER A 65 -3.86 -6.72 11.96
CA SER A 65 -2.96 -5.77 11.30
C SER A 65 -2.97 -4.37 11.88
N TYR A 66 -4.11 -3.91 12.42
CA TYR A 66 -4.29 -2.50 12.77
C TYR A 66 -3.25 -2.00 13.77
N ARG A 67 -3.07 -2.70 14.91
CA ARG A 67 -2.13 -2.24 15.95
C ARG A 67 -0.67 -2.32 15.52
N PRO A 68 -0.18 -3.41 14.88
CA PRO A 68 1.18 -3.43 14.33
C PRO A 68 1.44 -2.33 13.29
N ALA A 69 0.45 -2.02 12.44
CA ALA A 69 0.55 -0.92 11.50
C ALA A 69 0.59 0.44 12.21
N ALA A 70 -0.32 0.66 13.16
CA ALA A 70 -0.39 1.91 13.94
C ALA A 70 0.91 2.21 14.68
N ASP A 71 1.52 1.20 15.32
CA ASP A 71 2.81 1.34 16.01
C ASP A 71 3.92 1.86 15.08
N LEU A 72 4.11 1.20 13.92
CA LEU A 72 5.09 1.65 12.93
C LEU A 72 4.77 3.03 12.37
N LEU A 73 3.50 3.34 12.12
CA LEU A 73 3.08 4.64 11.60
C LEU A 73 3.33 5.76 12.62
N HIS A 74 3.09 5.51 13.91
CA HIS A 74 3.44 6.44 14.98
C HIS A 74 4.96 6.65 15.08
N GLU A 75 5.76 5.58 14.96
CA GLU A 75 7.22 5.68 14.90
C GLU A 75 7.66 6.59 13.74
N ILE A 76 7.14 6.34 12.53
CA ILE A 76 7.44 7.11 11.32
C ILE A 76 7.06 8.58 11.51
N TYR A 77 5.84 8.85 11.98
CA TYR A 77 5.36 10.20 12.17
C TYR A 77 6.23 10.95 13.18
N HIS A 78 6.58 10.33 14.30
CA HIS A 78 7.44 10.94 15.31
C HIS A 78 8.86 11.22 14.78
N GLU A 79 9.42 10.32 13.97
CA GLU A 79 10.72 10.54 13.30
C GLU A 79 10.67 11.72 12.31
N VAL A 80 9.53 11.93 11.64
CA VAL A 80 9.32 13.08 10.76
C VAL A 80 9.13 14.37 11.56
N GLU A 81 8.23 14.35 12.56
CA GLU A 81 7.88 15.48 13.42
C GLU A 81 9.09 16.01 14.21
N SER A 82 9.94 15.11 14.71
CA SER A 82 11.19 15.47 15.40
C SER A 82 12.30 15.99 14.48
N GLY A 83 12.14 15.85 13.15
CA GLY A 83 13.14 16.20 12.14
C GLY A 83 14.27 15.18 11.96
N ASN A 84 14.21 14.03 12.66
CA ASN A 84 15.17 12.94 12.50
C ASN A 84 15.15 12.38 11.07
N GLU A 85 13.96 12.16 10.51
CA GLU A 85 13.80 11.62 9.17
C GLU A 85 14.33 12.58 8.12
N VAL A 86 14.06 13.89 8.27
CA VAL A 86 14.60 14.95 7.41
C VAL A 86 16.13 14.97 7.46
N ARG A 87 16.71 14.87 8.66
CA ARG A 87 18.16 14.80 8.83
C ARG A 87 18.76 13.57 8.15
N SER A 88 18.11 12.41 8.28
CA SER A 88 18.51 11.16 7.64
C SER A 88 18.50 11.29 6.11
N VAL A 89 17.45 11.89 5.53
CA VAL A 89 17.33 12.13 4.08
C VAL A 89 18.45 13.05 3.58
N ILE A 90 18.73 14.16 4.28
CA ILE A 90 19.86 15.04 3.94
C ILE A 90 21.19 14.28 3.97
N GLY A 91 21.39 13.45 5.00
CA GLY A 91 22.59 12.62 5.12
C GLY A 91 22.71 11.59 3.99
N ALA A 92 21.60 10.97 3.59
CA ALA A 92 21.54 10.01 2.49
C ALA A 92 21.80 10.69 1.15
N ALA A 93 21.20 11.86 0.89
CA ALA A 93 21.38 12.62 -0.34
C ALA A 93 22.86 12.90 -0.65
N ARG A 94 23.65 13.26 0.38
CA ARG A 94 25.10 13.49 0.25
C ARG A 94 25.89 12.25 -0.16
N ARG A 95 25.34 11.04 0.05
CA ARG A 95 26.00 9.77 -0.30
C ARG A 95 25.58 9.25 -1.66
N LEU A 96 24.53 9.79 -2.29
CA LEU A 96 23.97 9.24 -3.53
C LEU A 96 24.94 9.27 -4.70
N ASP A 97 25.84 10.26 -4.77
CA ASP A 97 26.87 10.34 -5.82
C ASP A 97 27.81 9.13 -5.80
N ARG A 98 28.09 8.59 -4.59
CA ARG A 98 28.95 7.43 -4.40
C ARG A 98 28.17 6.12 -4.33
N PHE A 99 26.97 6.16 -3.75
CA PHE A 99 26.12 5.01 -3.48
C PHE A 99 24.69 5.30 -3.99
N PRO A 100 24.46 5.18 -5.30
CA PRO A 100 23.14 5.43 -5.87
C PRO A 100 22.12 4.40 -5.37
N MET A 101 20.84 4.79 -5.38
CA MET A 101 19.76 3.85 -5.08
C MET A 101 19.66 2.78 -6.17
N HIS A 102 19.68 1.51 -5.77
CA HIS A 102 19.52 0.37 -6.66
C HIS A 102 18.03 0.11 -6.97
N GLU A 103 17.79 -0.62 -8.07
CA GLU A 103 16.44 -1.08 -8.45
C GLU A 103 15.87 -2.01 -7.37
N ILE A 104 14.58 -1.85 -7.06
CA ILE A 104 13.86 -2.62 -6.04
C ILE A 104 12.93 -3.69 -6.63
N ALA A 105 12.80 -3.77 -7.96
CA ALA A 105 12.00 -4.76 -8.67
C ALA A 105 12.78 -6.06 -9.02
N GLY A 106 13.94 -6.29 -8.39
CA GLY A 106 14.79 -7.45 -8.67
C GLY A 106 14.40 -8.75 -7.95
N THR A 107 13.46 -8.73 -7.00
CA THR A 107 13.03 -9.90 -6.23
C THR A 107 12.04 -10.78 -7.02
N GLU A 108 11.83 -12.03 -6.58
CA GLU A 108 10.98 -13.03 -7.26
C GLU A 108 9.60 -12.47 -7.64
N MET A 109 8.90 -11.83 -6.69
CA MET A 109 7.55 -11.30 -6.92
C MET A 109 7.49 -10.31 -8.08
N TRP A 110 8.46 -9.40 -8.18
CA TRP A 110 8.48 -8.38 -9.22
C TRP A 110 8.95 -8.91 -10.57
N GLN A 111 9.74 -10.00 -10.59
CA GLN A 111 9.99 -10.73 -11.83
C GLN A 111 8.73 -11.45 -12.31
N VAL A 112 7.97 -12.05 -11.38
CA VAL A 112 6.68 -12.68 -11.67
C VAL A 112 5.65 -11.69 -12.18
N ALA A 113 5.64 -10.45 -11.68
CA ALA A 113 4.78 -9.38 -12.18
C ALA A 113 4.92 -9.15 -13.69
N ARG A 114 6.10 -9.46 -14.26
CA ARG A 114 6.42 -9.31 -15.69
C ARG A 114 6.03 -10.53 -16.54
N HIS A 115 5.55 -11.61 -15.93
CA HIS A 115 5.11 -12.81 -16.65
C HIS A 115 3.79 -12.55 -17.41
N PRO A 116 3.62 -13.06 -18.64
CA PRO A 116 2.35 -12.90 -19.37
C PRO A 116 1.13 -13.50 -18.63
N LYS A 117 1.34 -14.52 -17.79
CA LYS A 117 0.30 -15.21 -17.03
C LYS A 117 -0.32 -14.36 -15.91
N THR A 118 0.38 -13.35 -15.44
CA THR A 118 -0.15 -12.42 -14.45
C THR A 118 -0.97 -11.32 -15.10
N ASN A 119 -0.92 -11.16 -16.44
CA ASN A 119 -1.74 -10.19 -17.18
C ASN A 119 -3.21 -10.63 -17.33
N ARG A 120 -3.88 -10.78 -16.18
CA ARG A 120 -5.30 -11.08 -16.07
C ARG A 120 -5.89 -10.32 -14.89
N GLU A 121 -7.21 -10.30 -14.82
CA GLU A 121 -7.92 -9.67 -13.71
C GLU A 121 -7.60 -10.37 -12.39
N ALA A 122 -7.28 -9.59 -11.36
CA ALA A 122 -7.16 -10.07 -9.99
C ALA A 122 -8.48 -9.84 -9.26
N ALA A 123 -8.81 -10.73 -8.31
CA ALA A 123 -9.95 -10.54 -7.43
C ALA A 123 -9.54 -9.82 -6.14
N ILE A 124 -10.52 -9.41 -5.32
CA ILE A 124 -10.27 -8.95 -3.95
C ILE A 124 -9.93 -10.18 -3.10
N ASN A 125 -8.67 -10.32 -2.68
CA ASN A 125 -8.30 -11.29 -1.67
C ASN A 125 -8.68 -10.75 -0.28
N PRO A 126 -9.51 -11.46 0.51
CA PRO A 126 -9.99 -10.94 1.79
C PRO A 126 -8.90 -10.66 2.81
N VAL A 127 -7.87 -11.51 2.89
CA VAL A 127 -6.76 -11.33 3.85
C VAL A 127 -5.92 -10.12 3.45
N THR A 128 -5.52 -10.05 2.17
CA THR A 128 -4.80 -8.90 1.62
C THR A 128 -5.56 -7.60 1.81
N ALA A 129 -6.87 -7.61 1.56
CA ALA A 129 -7.74 -6.46 1.76
C ALA A 129 -7.78 -6.04 3.24
N GLY A 130 -7.92 -6.99 4.18
CA GLY A 130 -7.91 -6.69 5.61
C GLY A 130 -6.60 -6.06 6.07
N VAL A 131 -5.44 -6.58 5.66
CA VAL A 131 -4.12 -6.03 6.01
C VAL A 131 -3.94 -4.62 5.43
N TYR A 132 -4.28 -4.43 4.15
CA TYR A 132 -4.12 -3.15 3.46
C TYR A 132 -5.05 -2.08 4.05
N VAL A 133 -6.33 -2.41 4.24
CA VAL A 133 -7.33 -1.48 4.78
C VAL A 133 -7.05 -1.15 6.24
N ALA A 134 -6.60 -2.10 7.07
CA ALA A 134 -6.19 -1.80 8.44
C ALA A 134 -5.03 -0.80 8.50
N THR A 135 -4.03 -0.96 7.62
CA THR A 135 -2.91 -0.02 7.54
C THR A 135 -3.37 1.37 7.09
N MET A 136 -4.28 1.44 6.11
CA MET A 136 -4.87 2.69 5.62
C MET A 136 -5.66 3.42 6.72
N MET A 137 -6.48 2.69 7.47
CA MET A 137 -7.25 3.26 8.58
C MET A 137 -6.34 3.69 9.73
N ALA A 138 -5.35 2.89 10.10
CA ALA A 138 -4.37 3.25 11.13
C ALA A 138 -3.62 4.55 10.77
N GLN A 139 -3.24 4.74 9.50
CA GLN A 139 -2.62 5.99 9.05
C GLN A 139 -3.58 7.18 9.16
N ALA A 140 -4.83 7.00 8.72
CA ALA A 140 -5.83 8.05 8.76
C ALA A 140 -6.18 8.46 10.20
N ASP A 141 -6.32 7.49 11.11
CA ASP A 141 -6.59 7.72 12.53
C ASP A 141 -5.42 8.44 13.22
N LEU A 142 -4.17 8.06 12.93
CA LEU A 142 -2.98 8.77 13.40
C LEU A 142 -2.98 10.25 12.96
N LEU A 143 -3.22 10.52 11.67
CA LEU A 143 -3.23 11.89 11.17
C LEU A 143 -4.37 12.70 11.81
N ARG A 144 -5.51 12.05 12.06
CA ARG A 144 -6.63 12.65 12.79
C ARG A 144 -6.25 12.99 14.23
N GLU A 145 -5.60 12.07 14.95
CA GLU A 145 -5.11 12.29 16.32
C GLU A 145 -4.12 13.47 16.37
N LYS A 146 -3.30 13.61 15.33
CA LYS A 146 -2.33 14.70 15.17
C LYS A 146 -2.95 16.02 14.69
N GLY A 147 -4.25 16.07 14.47
CA GLY A 147 -5.00 17.30 14.16
C GLY A 147 -4.94 17.73 12.70
N HIS A 148 -4.59 16.84 11.77
CA HIS A 148 -4.66 17.12 10.34
C HIS A 148 -6.12 17.27 9.86
N PRO A 149 -6.41 18.14 8.88
CA PRO A 149 -7.75 18.27 8.31
C PRO A 149 -8.14 17.03 7.48
N TYR A 150 -9.42 16.66 7.49
CA TYR A 150 -9.94 15.50 6.75
C TYR A 150 -9.56 15.49 5.27
N SER A 151 -9.51 16.64 4.61
CA SER A 151 -9.09 16.72 3.20
C SER A 151 -7.65 16.26 3.00
N GLU A 152 -6.74 16.57 3.92
CA GLU A 152 -5.35 16.09 3.87
C GLU A 152 -5.31 14.60 4.20
N ILE A 153 -5.96 14.19 5.29
CA ILE A 153 -6.01 12.78 5.73
C ILE A 153 -6.47 11.86 4.59
N VAL A 154 -7.59 12.22 3.95
CA VAL A 154 -8.20 11.43 2.88
C VAL A 154 -7.34 11.42 1.62
N ASN A 155 -6.79 12.57 1.22
CA ASN A 155 -5.96 12.62 0.02
C ASN A 155 -4.66 11.82 0.19
N GLU A 156 -3.94 12.03 1.29
CA GLU A 156 -2.63 11.41 1.55
C GLU A 156 -2.73 9.92 1.90
N SER A 157 -3.80 9.50 2.58
CA SER A 157 -3.91 8.12 3.08
C SER A 157 -4.72 7.20 2.18
N ILE A 158 -5.59 7.76 1.33
CA ILE A 158 -6.57 6.98 0.56
C ILE A 158 -6.52 7.32 -0.93
N ILE A 159 -6.87 8.55 -1.32
CA ILE A 159 -7.08 8.91 -2.74
C ILE A 159 -5.78 8.83 -3.52
N GLU A 160 -4.68 9.40 -3.03
CA GLU A 160 -3.40 9.36 -3.75
C GLU A 160 -2.94 7.92 -3.98
N ALA A 161 -3.13 7.04 -2.99
CA ALA A 161 -2.81 5.63 -3.14
C ALA A 161 -3.62 4.98 -4.28
N VAL A 162 -4.94 5.13 -4.29
CA VAL A 162 -5.81 4.36 -5.20
C VAL A 162 -6.00 4.99 -6.58
N ASP A 163 -5.94 6.32 -6.69
CA ASP A 163 -6.19 7.05 -7.94
C ASP A 163 -4.89 7.53 -8.61
N SER A 164 -3.73 7.50 -7.92
CA SER A 164 -2.44 7.91 -8.48
C SER A 164 -1.36 6.83 -8.41
N LEU A 165 -0.94 6.40 -7.22
CA LEU A 165 0.27 5.58 -7.05
C LEU A 165 0.07 4.11 -7.44
N ASN A 166 -1.01 3.49 -6.98
CA ASN A 166 -1.30 2.08 -7.27
C ASN A 166 -1.45 1.80 -8.78
N PRO A 167 -2.09 2.66 -9.59
CA PRO A 167 -2.08 2.54 -11.06
C PRO A 167 -0.68 2.44 -11.68
N TYR A 168 0.31 3.20 -11.18
CA TYR A 168 1.70 3.09 -11.66
C TYR A 168 2.32 1.74 -11.29
N MET A 169 2.05 1.24 -10.08
CA MET A 169 2.54 -0.08 -9.68
C MET A 169 1.90 -1.19 -10.52
N ASP A 170 0.59 -1.12 -10.76
CA ASP A 170 -0.15 -2.10 -11.55
C ASP A 170 0.34 -2.14 -13.01
N TYR A 171 0.62 -0.96 -13.56
CA TYR A 171 1.07 -0.82 -14.94
C TYR A 171 2.40 -1.53 -15.21
N ARG A 172 3.31 -1.58 -14.22
CA ARG A 172 4.64 -2.17 -14.41
C ARG A 172 5.13 -2.95 -13.20
N ASP A 173 5.55 -2.26 -12.14
CA ASP A 173 6.04 -2.86 -10.89
C ASP A 173 6.27 -1.78 -9.82
N VAL A 174 6.71 -2.20 -8.63
CA VAL A 174 7.04 -1.27 -7.53
C VAL A 174 8.15 -0.29 -7.86
N ALA A 175 9.13 -0.67 -8.69
CA ALA A 175 10.19 0.26 -9.05
C ALA A 175 9.61 1.38 -9.90
N TYR A 176 8.68 1.07 -10.81
CA TYR A 176 8.00 2.11 -11.59
C TYR A 176 7.21 3.09 -10.72
N MET A 177 6.45 2.62 -9.72
CA MET A 177 5.76 3.53 -8.80
C MET A 177 6.76 4.35 -7.95
N VAL A 178 7.67 3.66 -7.24
CA VAL A 178 8.56 4.30 -6.26
C VAL A 178 9.58 5.22 -6.93
N ASP A 179 10.21 4.79 -8.01
CA ASP A 179 11.31 5.54 -8.62
C ASP A 179 10.86 6.71 -9.51
N ASN A 180 9.56 6.83 -9.79
CA ASN A 180 8.95 8.05 -10.35
C ASN A 180 8.57 9.07 -9.26
N CYS A 181 8.69 8.73 -7.97
CA CYS A 181 8.52 9.68 -6.88
C CYS A 181 9.82 10.46 -6.58
N SER A 182 9.72 11.48 -5.72
CA SER A 182 10.87 12.29 -5.29
C SER A 182 11.97 11.47 -4.60
N THR A 183 13.20 11.98 -4.56
CA THR A 183 14.32 11.35 -3.83
C THR A 183 13.97 11.08 -2.37
N THR A 184 13.25 11.99 -1.70
CA THR A 184 12.77 11.81 -0.32
C THR A 184 11.83 10.60 -0.20
N ALA A 185 10.82 10.51 -1.07
CA ALA A 185 9.88 9.40 -1.08
C ALA A 185 10.57 8.05 -1.40
N ARG A 186 11.51 8.06 -2.36
CA ARG A 186 12.30 6.87 -2.74
C ARG A 186 13.15 6.34 -1.60
N LEU A 187 13.79 7.24 -0.84
CA LEU A 187 14.58 6.88 0.35
C LEU A 187 13.68 6.38 1.47
N GLY A 188 12.56 7.07 1.73
CA GLY A 188 11.57 6.67 2.73
C GLY A 188 11.00 5.27 2.45
N ALA A 189 10.57 5.02 1.21
CA ALA A 189 10.05 3.71 0.81
C ALA A 189 11.09 2.59 1.03
N ARG A 190 12.37 2.82 0.71
CA ARG A 190 13.45 1.85 0.93
C ARG A 190 13.80 1.65 2.40
N LYS A 191 13.67 2.68 3.24
CA LYS A 191 13.89 2.60 4.69
C LYS A 191 12.76 1.85 5.41
N TRP A 192 11.50 2.19 5.07
CA TRP A 192 10.35 1.78 5.87
C TRP A 192 9.59 0.57 5.33
N ALA A 193 9.64 0.27 4.02
CA ALA A 193 8.98 -0.94 3.49
C ALA A 193 9.44 -2.23 4.19
N PRO A 194 10.75 -2.46 4.46
CA PRO A 194 11.20 -3.64 5.20
C PRO A 194 10.63 -3.73 6.63
N ARG A 195 10.30 -2.60 7.27
CA ARG A 195 9.71 -2.58 8.62
C ARG A 195 8.27 -3.10 8.58
N PHE A 196 7.48 -2.65 7.61
CA PHE A 196 6.11 -3.16 7.41
C PHE A 196 6.09 -4.64 7.03
N ASP A 197 7.01 -5.06 6.16
CA ASP A 197 7.19 -6.46 5.79
C ASP A 197 7.38 -7.36 7.03
N TYR A 198 8.33 -6.99 7.88
CA TYR A 198 8.62 -7.74 9.10
C TYR A 198 7.47 -7.69 10.10
N ALA A 199 6.80 -6.54 10.27
CA ALA A 199 5.62 -6.47 11.13
C ALA A 199 4.50 -7.42 10.66
N VAL A 200 4.25 -7.47 9.35
CA VAL A 200 3.26 -8.41 8.79
C VAL A 200 3.70 -9.85 8.99
N THR A 201 4.96 -10.16 8.65
CA THR A 201 5.48 -11.53 8.69
C THR A 201 5.60 -12.09 10.10
N GLN A 202 6.04 -11.28 11.07
CA GLN A 202 6.36 -11.73 12.43
C GLN A 202 5.19 -11.59 13.40
N THR A 203 4.27 -10.65 13.14
CA THR A 203 3.19 -10.32 14.09
C THR A 203 1.81 -10.61 13.51
N VAL A 204 1.52 -10.09 12.32
CA VAL A 204 0.17 -10.19 11.73
C VAL A 204 -0.15 -11.61 11.28
N LEU A 205 0.66 -12.17 10.38
CA LEU A 205 0.38 -13.46 9.75
C LEU A 205 0.31 -14.62 10.76
N PRO A 206 1.18 -14.70 11.80
CA PRO A 206 1.06 -15.72 12.83
C PRO A 206 -0.18 -15.60 13.72
N THR A 207 -0.83 -14.42 13.75
CA THR A 207 -1.97 -14.14 14.63
C THR A 207 -3.31 -14.05 13.90
N LEU A 208 -3.37 -14.37 12.60
CA LEU A 208 -4.63 -14.37 11.82
C LEU A 208 -5.72 -15.26 12.44
N GLU A 209 -5.34 -16.34 13.12
CA GLU A 209 -6.27 -17.26 13.79
C GLU A 209 -6.52 -16.92 15.27
N ALA A 210 -5.88 -15.88 15.80
CA ALA A 210 -6.08 -15.45 17.18
C ALA A 210 -7.47 -14.83 17.41
N SER A 211 -7.84 -14.66 18.69
CA SER A 211 -9.17 -14.17 19.10
C SER A 211 -9.46 -12.76 18.56
N ALA A 212 -10.69 -12.56 18.09
CA ALA A 212 -11.16 -11.31 17.50
C ALA A 212 -11.15 -10.14 18.50
N ASP A 213 -11.08 -8.91 17.99
CA ASP A 213 -11.33 -7.66 18.73
C ASP A 213 -12.57 -6.99 18.08
N PRO A 214 -13.79 -7.37 18.48
CA PRO A 214 -15.02 -6.84 17.89
C PRO A 214 -15.17 -5.33 18.10
N ALA A 215 -14.57 -4.78 19.17
CA ALA A 215 -14.61 -3.35 19.44
C ALA A 215 -13.77 -2.58 18.42
N LEU A 216 -12.56 -3.06 18.14
CA LEU A 216 -11.71 -2.49 17.09
C LEU A 216 -12.36 -2.58 15.71
N PHE A 217 -12.94 -3.73 15.36
CA PHE A 217 -13.63 -3.85 14.08
C PHE A 217 -14.89 -2.98 14.01
N ARG A 218 -15.60 -2.80 15.14
CA ARG A 218 -16.73 -1.87 15.20
C ARG A 218 -16.30 -0.42 14.95
N GLN A 219 -15.14 0.00 15.46
CA GLN A 219 -14.58 1.33 15.16
C GLN A 219 -14.32 1.51 13.66
N PHE A 220 -13.82 0.48 12.97
CA PHE A 220 -13.70 0.50 11.52
C PHE A 220 -15.05 0.73 10.84
N LEU A 221 -16.09 -0.03 11.21
CA LEU A 221 -17.41 0.08 10.59
C LEU A 221 -18.06 1.46 10.83
N ASP A 222 -17.87 2.02 12.02
CA ASP A 222 -18.50 3.28 12.45
C ASP A 222 -17.64 4.52 12.16
N SER A 223 -16.50 4.37 11.48
CA SER A 223 -15.57 5.48 11.25
C SER A 223 -16.18 6.60 10.41
N ASP A 224 -16.06 7.84 10.90
CA ASP A 224 -16.46 9.05 10.17
C ASP A 224 -15.63 9.31 8.90
N LEU A 225 -14.46 8.66 8.77
CA LEU A 225 -13.62 8.72 7.58
C LEU A 225 -14.35 8.23 6.33
N HIS A 226 -15.30 7.29 6.45
CA HIS A 226 -16.08 6.81 5.30
C HIS A 226 -16.91 7.94 4.68
N GLN A 227 -17.51 8.79 5.53
CA GLN A 227 -18.27 9.95 5.08
C GLN A 227 -17.35 11.02 4.51
N ALA A 228 -16.23 11.33 5.19
CA ALA A 228 -15.26 12.31 4.70
C ALA A 228 -14.70 11.90 3.32
N LEU A 229 -14.35 10.63 3.15
CA LEU A 229 -13.91 10.07 1.87
C LEU A 229 -14.98 10.20 0.80
N SER A 230 -16.23 9.88 1.10
CA SER A 230 -17.35 10.01 0.14
C SER A 230 -17.47 11.44 -0.39
N VAL A 231 -17.34 12.45 0.50
CA VAL A 231 -17.36 13.87 0.09
C VAL A 231 -16.15 14.21 -0.78
N CYS A 232 -14.94 13.79 -0.42
CA CYS A 232 -13.73 14.05 -1.21
C CYS A 232 -13.77 13.37 -2.59
N LEU A 233 -14.26 12.12 -2.67
CA LEU A 233 -14.42 11.40 -3.94
C LEU A 233 -15.38 12.11 -4.90
N ALA A 234 -16.38 12.83 -4.38
CA ALA A 234 -17.29 13.62 -5.22
C ALA A 234 -16.62 14.88 -5.83
N LEU A 235 -15.46 15.29 -5.32
CA LEU A 235 -14.72 16.47 -5.77
C LEU A 235 -13.56 16.14 -6.72
N ARG A 236 -13.24 14.86 -6.91
CA ARG A 236 -12.11 14.46 -7.77
C ARG A 236 -12.42 14.67 -9.26
N PRO A 237 -11.40 14.75 -10.13
CA PRO A 237 -11.61 14.78 -11.57
C PRO A 237 -12.46 13.59 -12.06
N PRO A 238 -13.38 13.78 -13.03
CA PRO A 238 -14.27 12.71 -13.49
C PRO A 238 -13.57 11.70 -14.42
N VAL A 239 -12.24 11.74 -14.51
CA VAL A 239 -11.42 10.93 -15.40
C VAL A 239 -10.39 10.15 -14.58
N GLU A 240 -10.30 8.84 -14.85
CA GLU A 240 -9.26 7.99 -14.28
C GLU A 240 -7.91 8.27 -14.94
N ILE A 241 -6.83 8.08 -14.20
CA ILE A 241 -5.48 8.24 -14.76
C ILE A 241 -5.21 7.15 -15.80
N ALA A 242 -4.78 7.57 -16.99
CA ALA A 242 -4.29 6.67 -18.03
C ALA A 242 -2.75 6.64 -17.98
N VAL A 243 -2.18 5.61 -17.34
CA VAL A 243 -0.74 5.38 -17.35
C VAL A 243 -0.38 4.74 -18.70
N LEU A 244 0.09 5.57 -19.65
CA LEU A 244 0.50 5.14 -20.98
C LEU A 244 2.02 4.97 -21.04
N GLY A 245 2.50 3.82 -21.49
CA GLY A 245 3.92 3.56 -21.69
C GLY A 245 4.46 4.37 -22.87
N GLY A 246 5.22 5.43 -22.58
CA GLY A 246 6.04 6.08 -23.57
C GLY A 246 7.21 5.18 -23.96
N VAL A 247 7.31 4.81 -25.24
CA VAL A 247 8.58 4.34 -25.82
C VAL A 247 9.53 5.54 -25.80
N SER A 248 10.34 5.69 -24.75
CA SER A 248 11.47 6.63 -24.77
C SER A 248 12.60 6.02 -25.60
N GLY A 249 12.37 5.94 -26.90
CA GLY A 249 13.37 5.72 -27.94
C GLY A 249 13.52 7.00 -28.74
N ALA A 250 14.20 8.00 -28.17
CA ALA A 250 14.74 9.14 -28.91
C ALA A 250 15.88 9.74 -28.09
N GLY A 251 17.08 9.75 -28.66
CA GLY A 251 18.30 10.20 -28.00
C GLY A 251 18.22 11.66 -27.55
N MET A 252 18.81 11.92 -26.38
CA MET A 252 19.46 13.20 -26.12
C MET A 252 20.93 12.93 -25.87
N GLY A 253 21.72 13.05 -26.94
CA GLY A 253 23.09 13.48 -26.79
C GLY A 253 23.07 14.88 -26.19
N GLY A 254 23.66 15.02 -25.01
CA GLY A 254 23.98 16.29 -24.38
C GLY A 254 25.47 16.27 -24.07
N ALA A 255 26.20 17.14 -24.76
CA ALA A 255 27.64 17.26 -24.68
C ALA A 255 28.12 17.90 -23.37
N ARG A 256 29.33 17.50 -22.98
CA ARG A 256 30.25 18.00 -21.94
C ARG A 256 30.03 17.49 -20.52
#